data_AF-B9K3C8-F1
#
_entry.id   AF-B9K3C8-F1
#
_cell.length_a   1.000
_cell.length_b   1.000
_cell.length_c   1.000
_cell.angle_alpha   90.00
_cell.angle_beta   90.00
_cell.angle_gamma   90.00
#
_symmetry.space_group_name_H-M   'P 1'
#
loop_
_entity.id
_entity.type
_entity.pdbx_description
1 polymer ?
#
loop_
_entity_poly.entity_id
_entity_poly.type
_entity_poly.pdbx_seq_one_letter_code
_entity_poly.pdbx_strand_id
1 'polypeptide(L)'
;MRRSNQARSRQTDVYLFRVAQMLGDFVAHGAVLRRYDRRGDKLAAHQAELIGKFQAALRAEGCAVSTVRTYGTLAGEFLSFVDTRGRLTECDARTVEAFVATLSGYQAKTVEQKLCAVRSFLRYAERQGQVNADVLKAVPAVKSSKHARVPSVWDPADVARILDAIDQGNPSGKRDYAIITLVTRLGLRSIDVKRLELDDFDWPGNRLWVRQTKTGHRIQLPLLKDVGWAIINYIRHGRPSTDLSDISAHETELA
;
A
#
# COMPACT_ATOMS: atom_id res chain seq x y z
N MET A 1 13.35 -23.21 -43.30
CA MET A 1 12.32 -22.19 -42.97
C MET A 1 12.58 -21.66 -41.58
N ARG A 2 12.91 -20.36 -41.49
CA ARG A 2 13.32 -19.66 -40.26
C ARG A 2 12.12 -19.49 -39.33
N ARG A 3 12.18 -20.05 -38.11
CA ARG A 3 11.36 -19.57 -37.00
C ARG A 3 12.14 -18.49 -36.26
N SER A 4 11.57 -17.30 -36.31
CA SER A 4 12.00 -16.05 -35.70
C SER A 4 12.29 -16.22 -34.20
N ASN A 5 13.54 -15.93 -33.85
CA ASN A 5 14.06 -15.84 -32.49
C ASN A 5 13.44 -14.59 -31.83
N GLN A 6 12.41 -14.80 -31.00
CA GLN A 6 11.74 -13.72 -30.27
C GLN A 6 12.73 -13.21 -29.22
N ALA A 7 13.23 -11.99 -29.44
CA ALA A 7 14.28 -11.37 -28.65
C ALA A 7 13.87 -11.28 -27.18
N ARG A 8 14.49 -12.12 -26.36
CA ARG A 8 14.48 -12.05 -24.91
C ARG A 8 15.27 -10.78 -24.54
N SER A 9 14.56 -9.65 -24.39
CA SER A 9 15.11 -8.36 -23.96
C SER A 9 16.14 -8.58 -22.86
N ARG A 10 17.43 -8.35 -23.16
CA ARG A 10 18.49 -8.49 -22.16
C ARG A 10 18.25 -7.39 -21.14
N GLN A 11 18.54 -7.67 -19.86
CA GLN A 11 18.34 -6.74 -18.75
C GLN A 11 18.95 -5.34 -18.98
N THR A 12 19.92 -5.26 -19.90
CA THR A 12 20.57 -4.07 -20.45
C THR A 12 19.65 -3.16 -21.27
N ASP A 13 18.71 -3.71 -22.06
CA ASP A 13 17.83 -2.92 -22.95
C ASP A 13 16.79 -2.15 -22.14
N VAL A 14 16.26 -2.80 -21.09
CA VAL A 14 15.36 -2.16 -20.12
C VAL A 14 16.08 -1.04 -19.36
N TYR A 15 17.36 -1.22 -19.05
CA TYR A 15 18.18 -0.19 -18.40
C TYR A 15 18.42 1.01 -19.33
N LEU A 16 18.83 0.78 -20.57
CA LEU A 16 19.06 1.85 -21.56
C LEU A 16 17.78 2.62 -21.89
N PHE A 17 16.65 1.92 -22.01
CA PHE A 17 15.35 2.56 -22.21
C PHE A 17 14.97 3.47 -21.03
N ARG A 18 15.25 3.04 -19.79
CA ARG A 18 15.05 3.86 -18.59
C ARG A 18 15.96 5.09 -18.59
N VAL A 19 17.24 4.94 -18.94
CA VAL A 19 18.18 6.08 -19.02
C VAL A 19 17.73 7.07 -20.09
N ALA A 20 17.31 6.59 -21.27
CA ALA A 20 16.78 7.46 -22.33
C ALA A 20 15.51 8.21 -21.89
N GLN A 21 14.60 7.53 -21.17
CA GLN A 21 13.44 8.20 -20.57
C GLN A 21 13.83 9.21 -19.51
N MET A 22 14.77 8.88 -18.61
CA MET A 22 15.26 9.80 -17.57
C MET A 22 15.92 11.05 -18.17
N LEU A 23 16.65 10.91 -19.28
CA LEU A 23 17.22 12.03 -20.02
C LEU A 23 16.14 12.84 -20.72
N GLY A 24 15.14 12.19 -21.34
CA GLY A 24 13.99 12.87 -21.93
C GLY A 24 13.19 13.67 -20.91
N ASP A 25 13.00 13.09 -19.73
CA ASP A 25 12.37 13.70 -18.56
C ASP A 25 13.15 14.93 -18.07
N PHE A 26 14.48 14.81 -17.97
CA PHE A 26 15.35 15.92 -17.59
C PHE A 26 15.33 17.05 -18.63
N VAL A 27 15.36 16.72 -19.92
CA VAL A 27 15.27 17.73 -21.00
C VAL A 27 13.89 18.40 -21.01
N ALA A 28 12.81 17.66 -20.81
CA ALA A 28 11.45 18.18 -20.88
C ALA A 28 11.03 18.99 -19.64
N HIS A 29 11.53 18.60 -18.46
CA HIS A 29 11.04 19.13 -17.20
C HIS A 29 12.13 19.78 -16.35
N GLY A 30 13.41 19.66 -16.71
CA GLY A 30 14.54 20.08 -15.88
C GLY A 30 14.77 19.19 -14.65
N ALA A 31 14.12 18.02 -14.59
CA ALA A 31 14.24 17.07 -13.49
C ALA A 31 13.94 15.65 -13.99
N VAL A 32 14.68 14.66 -13.48
CA VAL A 32 14.46 13.26 -13.80
C VAL A 32 13.19 12.76 -13.10
N LEU A 33 12.23 12.20 -13.84
CA LEU A 33 11.02 11.61 -13.25
C LEU A 33 11.42 10.32 -12.54
N ARG A 34 11.61 10.38 -11.22
CA ARG A 34 11.86 9.20 -10.38
C ARG A 34 10.65 8.26 -10.45
N ARG A 35 10.65 7.33 -11.40
CA ARG A 35 9.56 6.35 -11.56
C ARG A 35 9.76 5.10 -10.72
N TYR A 36 11.00 4.73 -10.39
CA TYR A 36 11.29 3.63 -9.46
C TYR A 36 12.73 3.77 -8.96
N ASP A 37 12.93 4.49 -7.87
CA ASP A 37 14.19 4.44 -7.13
C ASP A 37 13.93 3.86 -5.74
N ARG A 38 14.22 2.56 -5.57
CA ARG A 38 14.26 1.92 -4.25
C ARG A 38 15.55 2.28 -3.50
N ARG A 39 16.53 2.90 -4.15
CA ARG A 39 17.75 3.42 -3.54
C ARG A 39 17.56 4.92 -3.38
N GLY A 40 16.64 5.30 -2.51
CA GLY A 40 16.39 6.70 -2.20
C GLY A 40 17.71 7.42 -1.96
N ASP A 41 17.88 8.58 -2.62
CA ASP A 41 18.75 9.59 -2.05
C ASP A 41 18.34 9.71 -0.59
N LYS A 42 19.30 9.45 0.30
CA LYS A 42 19.07 9.62 1.72
C LYS A 42 18.59 11.05 1.88
N LEU A 43 17.34 11.21 2.33
CA LEU A 43 16.82 12.50 2.72
C LEU A 43 17.88 13.21 3.54
N ALA A 44 18.22 14.44 3.17
CA ALA A 44 19.17 15.22 3.95
C ALA A 44 18.67 15.31 5.40
N ALA A 45 19.57 15.44 6.37
CA ALA A 45 19.20 15.38 7.80
C ALA A 45 18.04 16.34 8.15
N HIS A 46 18.05 17.55 7.58
CA HIS A 46 16.99 18.55 7.75
C HIS A 46 15.64 18.10 7.15
N GLN A 47 15.63 17.38 6.03
CA GLN A 47 14.42 16.84 5.40
C GLN A 47 13.85 15.69 6.23
N ALA A 48 14.72 14.81 6.74
CA ALA A 48 14.33 13.70 7.60
C ALA A 48 13.69 14.20 8.90
N GLU A 49 14.28 15.25 9.51
CA GLU A 49 13.71 15.90 10.70
C GLU A 49 12.33 16.50 10.40
N LEU A 50 12.20 17.24 9.29
CA LEU A 50 10.93 17.85 8.90
C LEU A 50 9.83 16.81 8.66
N ILE A 51 10.15 15.71 7.96
CA ILE A 51 9.22 14.60 7.75
C ILE A 51 8.87 13.92 9.08
N GLY A 52 9.84 13.78 9.98
CA GLY A 52 9.59 13.26 11.33
C GLY A 52 8.57 14.10 12.10
N LYS A 53 8.71 15.42 12.08
CA LYS A 53 7.76 16.36 12.70
C LYS A 53 6.39 16.31 12.02
N PHE A 54 6.34 16.26 10.69
CA PHE A 54 5.10 16.09 9.93
C PHE A 54 4.39 14.77 10.29
N GLN A 55 5.12 13.66 10.36
CA GLN A 55 4.56 12.37 10.76
C GLN A 55 4.05 12.39 12.20
N ALA A 56 4.75 13.07 13.11
CA ALA A 56 4.28 13.26 14.48
C ALA A 56 2.97 14.06 14.53
N ALA A 57 2.86 15.13 13.74
CA ALA A 57 1.63 15.90 13.61
C ALA A 57 0.46 15.04 13.09
N LEU A 58 0.67 14.24 12.04
CA LEU A 58 -0.35 13.32 11.53
C LEU A 58 -0.80 12.29 12.59
N ARG A 59 0.13 11.77 13.42
CA ARG A 59 -0.22 10.86 14.52
C ARG A 59 -1.06 11.56 15.59
N ALA A 60 -0.72 12.80 15.93
CA ALA A 60 -1.48 13.61 16.88
C ALA A 60 -2.91 13.93 16.37
N GLU A 61 -3.08 14.07 15.06
CA GLU A 61 -4.40 14.20 14.40
C GLU A 61 -5.17 12.87 14.30
N GLY A 62 -4.64 11.76 14.84
CA GLY A 62 -5.30 10.45 14.85
C GLY A 62 -5.22 9.69 13.52
N CYS A 63 -4.31 10.07 12.61
CA CYS A 63 -4.15 9.34 11.35
C CYS A 63 -3.63 7.92 11.56
N ALA A 64 -4.15 6.97 10.79
CA ALA A 64 -3.67 5.59 10.80
C ALA A 64 -2.17 5.50 10.47
N VAL A 65 -1.47 4.55 11.10
CA VAL A 65 -0.02 4.33 10.90
C VAL A 65 0.35 4.16 9.42
N SER A 66 -0.50 3.47 8.65
CA SER A 66 -0.32 3.31 7.20
C SER A 66 -0.42 4.62 6.44
N THR A 67 -1.35 5.50 6.82
CA THR A 67 -1.48 6.86 6.26
C THR A 67 -0.27 7.70 6.60
N VAL A 68 0.16 7.71 7.87
CA VAL A 68 1.36 8.43 8.32
C VAL A 68 2.59 8.03 7.53
N ARG A 69 2.81 6.72 7.37
CA ARG A 69 3.93 6.18 6.58
C ARG A 69 3.83 6.62 5.12
N THR A 70 2.67 6.42 4.50
CA THR A 70 2.46 6.74 3.08
C THR A 70 2.65 8.24 2.81
N TYR A 71 2.05 9.09 3.64
CA TYR A 71 2.15 10.54 3.49
C TYR A 71 3.58 11.02 3.76
N GLY A 72 4.28 10.45 4.74
CA GLY A 72 5.68 10.76 4.99
C GLY A 72 6.60 10.39 3.82
N THR A 73 6.41 9.21 3.21
CA THR A 73 7.16 8.81 2.01
C THR A 73 6.91 9.77 0.85
N LEU A 74 5.65 10.08 0.57
CA LEU A 74 5.28 10.98 -0.53
C LEU A 74 5.71 12.43 -0.29
N ALA A 75 5.69 12.90 0.95
CA ALA A 75 6.26 14.19 1.33
C ALA A 75 7.78 14.21 1.12
N GLY A 76 8.47 13.11 1.43
CA GLY A 76 9.90 12.97 1.16
C GLY A 76 10.22 13.02 -0.32
N GLU A 77 9.47 12.34 -1.17
CA GLU A 77 9.62 12.43 -2.63
C GLU A 77 9.46 13.87 -3.14
N PHE A 78 8.46 14.60 -2.62
CA PHE A 78 8.26 16.01 -2.96
C PHE A 78 9.43 16.88 -2.48
N LEU A 79 9.92 16.69 -1.26
CA LEU A 79 11.06 17.43 -0.73
C LEU A 79 12.34 17.18 -1.53
N SER A 80 12.62 15.93 -1.89
CA SER A 80 13.74 15.60 -2.76
C SER A 80 13.62 16.26 -4.14
N PHE A 81 12.40 16.38 -4.68
CA PHE A 81 12.17 17.13 -5.91
C PHE A 81 12.44 18.62 -5.74
N VAL A 82 11.92 19.24 -4.68
CA VAL A 82 12.14 20.67 -4.40
C VAL A 82 13.63 20.98 -4.26
N ASP A 83 14.40 20.12 -3.60
CA ASP A 83 15.84 20.28 -3.38
C ASP A 83 16.64 20.38 -4.69
N THR A 84 16.15 19.78 -5.79
CA THR A 84 16.76 19.94 -7.12
C THR A 84 16.60 21.33 -7.73
N ARG A 85 15.72 22.17 -7.16
CA ARG A 85 15.34 23.49 -7.68
C ARG A 85 15.56 24.63 -6.68
N GLY A 86 15.87 24.31 -5.42
CA GLY A 86 16.03 25.29 -4.36
C GLY A 86 15.56 24.74 -3.02
N ARG A 87 15.22 25.63 -2.10
CA ARG A 87 14.73 25.24 -0.77
C ARG A 87 13.22 25.22 -0.69
N LEU A 88 12.68 24.50 0.30
CA LEU A 88 11.24 24.52 0.60
C LEU A 88 10.71 25.94 0.82
N THR A 89 11.51 26.80 1.45
CA THR A 89 11.17 28.22 1.70
C THR A 89 11.07 29.07 0.45
N GLU A 90 11.71 28.63 -0.64
CA GLU A 90 11.69 29.29 -1.94
C GLU A 90 10.66 28.66 -2.89
N CYS A 91 9.93 27.64 -2.42
CA CYS A 91 8.93 26.95 -3.19
C CYS A 91 7.80 27.91 -3.58
N ASP A 92 7.45 27.89 -4.86
CA ASP A 92 6.41 28.71 -5.46
C ASP A 92 5.41 27.84 -6.25
N ALA A 93 4.42 28.48 -6.88
CA ALA A 93 3.45 27.77 -7.72
C ALA A 93 4.11 26.99 -8.87
N ARG A 94 5.17 27.55 -9.48
CA ARG A 94 5.88 26.91 -10.60
C ARG A 94 6.59 25.62 -10.16
N THR A 95 7.10 25.59 -8.93
CA THR A 95 7.70 24.40 -8.34
C THR A 95 6.66 23.28 -8.18
N VAL A 96 5.45 23.62 -7.73
CA VAL A 96 4.34 22.67 -7.61
C VAL A 96 3.88 22.18 -9.00
N GLU A 97 3.73 23.08 -9.97
CA GLU A 97 3.38 22.71 -11.35
C GLU A 97 4.42 21.79 -11.99
N ALA A 98 5.70 22.07 -11.78
CA ALA A 98 6.78 21.22 -12.25
C ALA A 98 6.75 19.84 -11.57
N PHE A 99 6.45 19.79 -10.27
CA PHE A 99 6.24 18.51 -9.58
C PHE A 99 5.05 17.76 -10.16
N VAL A 100 3.92 18.43 -10.43
CA VAL A 100 2.74 17.81 -11.04
C VAL A 100 3.07 17.25 -12.43
N ALA A 101 3.85 17.96 -13.24
CA ALA A 101 4.32 17.47 -14.54
C ALA A 101 5.12 16.16 -14.40
N THR A 102 5.82 15.96 -13.27
CA THR A 102 6.52 14.70 -13.00
C THR A 102 5.62 13.50 -12.81
N LEU A 103 4.34 13.75 -12.53
CA LEU A 103 3.34 12.71 -12.34
C LEU A 103 2.73 12.24 -13.67
N SER A 104 3.19 12.78 -14.81
CA SER A 104 2.80 12.30 -16.13
C SER A 104 3.13 10.81 -16.30
N GLY A 105 2.19 10.05 -16.88
CA GLY A 105 2.30 8.61 -17.08
C GLY A 105 1.91 7.74 -15.87
N TYR A 106 1.64 8.33 -14.69
CA TYR A 106 1.04 7.59 -13.57
C TYR A 106 -0.46 7.40 -13.75
N GLN A 107 -1.00 6.35 -13.12
CA GLN A 107 -2.45 6.15 -13.02
C GLN A 107 -3.10 7.30 -12.24
N ALA A 108 -4.30 7.72 -12.66
CA ALA A 108 -5.03 8.83 -12.06
C ALA A 108 -5.18 8.70 -10.53
N LYS A 109 -5.39 7.48 -10.02
CA LYS A 109 -5.48 7.22 -8.58
C LYS A 109 -4.16 7.46 -7.85
N THR A 110 -3.04 7.10 -8.47
CA THR A 110 -1.70 7.36 -7.93
C THR A 110 -1.43 8.86 -7.90
N VAL A 111 -1.78 9.58 -8.97
CA VAL A 111 -1.65 11.05 -9.04
C VAL A 111 -2.48 11.71 -7.93
N GLU A 112 -3.75 11.34 -7.79
CA GLU A 112 -4.63 11.83 -6.71
C GLU A 112 -4.02 11.58 -5.32
N GLN A 113 -3.51 10.38 -5.05
CA GLN A 113 -2.91 10.04 -3.76
C GLN A 113 -1.66 10.88 -3.48
N LYS A 114 -0.77 11.04 -4.47
CA LYS A 114 0.43 11.87 -4.36
C LYS A 114 0.07 13.32 -4.06
N LEU A 115 -0.88 13.90 -4.81
CA LEU A 115 -1.31 15.28 -4.59
C LEU A 115 -2.04 15.49 -3.26
N CYS A 116 -2.80 14.50 -2.78
CA CYS A 116 -3.40 14.54 -1.44
C CYS A 116 -2.34 14.56 -0.34
N ALA A 117 -1.30 13.73 -0.45
CA ALA A 117 -0.20 13.73 0.52
C ALA A 117 0.60 15.04 0.48
N VAL A 118 0.94 15.56 -0.71
CA VAL A 118 1.63 16.85 -0.88
C VAL A 118 0.80 18.00 -0.31
N ARG A 119 -0.51 18.03 -0.56
CA ARG A 119 -1.41 19.04 0.02
C ARG A 119 -1.45 18.97 1.55
N SER A 120 -1.44 17.77 2.12
CA SER A 120 -1.38 17.58 3.57
C SER A 120 -0.06 18.08 4.14
N PHE A 121 1.06 17.76 3.48
CA PHE A 121 2.38 18.22 3.87
C PHE A 121 2.53 19.75 3.76
N LEU A 122 2.15 20.35 2.63
CA LEU A 122 2.25 21.80 2.44
C LEU A 122 1.38 22.59 3.42
N ARG A 123 0.21 22.07 3.80
CA ARG A 123 -0.62 22.66 4.86
C ARG A 123 0.08 22.62 6.22
N TYR A 124 0.79 21.53 6.51
CA TYR A 124 1.62 21.45 7.71
C TYR A 124 2.77 22.48 7.63
N ALA A 125 3.51 22.52 6.52
CA ALA A 125 4.62 23.44 6.32
C ALA A 125 4.21 24.92 6.38
N GLU A 126 3.03 25.27 5.85
CA GLU A 126 2.44 26.62 5.91
C GLU A 126 2.17 27.02 7.38
N ARG A 127 1.56 26.13 8.18
CA ARG A 127 1.35 26.36 9.62
C ARG A 127 2.65 26.55 10.40
N GLN A 128 3.77 26.02 9.90
CA GLN A 128 5.11 26.20 10.47
C GLN A 128 5.84 27.42 9.89
N GLY A 129 5.21 28.20 9.01
CA GLY A 129 5.81 29.38 8.37
C GLY A 129 6.90 29.05 7.35
N GLN A 130 6.95 27.81 6.84
CA GLN A 130 7.99 27.36 5.91
C GLN A 130 7.66 27.56 4.43
N VAL A 131 6.39 27.78 4.10
CA VAL A 131 5.92 28.03 2.73
C VAL A 131 4.84 29.09 2.73
N ASN A 132 4.72 29.83 1.63
CA ASN A 132 3.62 30.77 1.42
C ASN A 132 2.31 30.02 1.18
N ALA A 133 1.20 30.55 1.68
CA ALA A 133 -0.17 30.05 1.45
C ALA A 133 -0.51 29.83 -0.04
N ASP A 134 0.07 30.62 -0.94
CA ASP A 134 -0.17 30.50 -2.39
C ASP A 134 0.40 29.20 -2.99
N VAL A 135 1.44 28.61 -2.38
CA VAL A 135 2.01 27.32 -2.79
C VAL A 135 0.99 26.19 -2.61
N LEU A 136 0.23 26.24 -1.51
CA LEU A 136 -0.80 25.24 -1.23
C LEU A 136 -1.93 25.30 -2.27
N LYS A 137 -2.28 26.52 -2.73
CA LYS A 137 -3.32 26.74 -3.75
C LYS A 137 -2.92 26.22 -5.14
N ALA A 138 -1.62 26.17 -5.42
CA ALA A 138 -1.10 25.64 -6.69
C ALA A 138 -1.26 24.12 -6.83
N VAL A 139 -1.54 23.37 -5.76
CA VAL A 139 -1.69 21.91 -5.81
C VAL A 139 -3.03 21.53 -6.45
N PRO A 140 -3.05 20.90 -7.65
CA PRO A 140 -4.30 20.63 -8.37
C PRO A 140 -5.19 19.61 -7.64
N ALA A 141 -6.50 19.84 -7.72
CA ALA A 141 -7.50 18.88 -7.24
C ALA A 141 -7.81 17.86 -8.34
N VAL A 142 -6.98 16.82 -8.47
CA VAL A 142 -7.22 15.72 -9.41
C VAL A 142 -8.23 14.75 -8.79
N LYS A 143 -9.41 14.64 -9.40
CA LYS A 143 -10.34 13.55 -9.08
C LYS A 143 -9.98 12.34 -9.94
N SER A 144 -9.63 11.23 -9.30
CA SER A 144 -9.56 9.97 -10.04
C SER A 144 -10.98 9.53 -10.41
N SER A 145 -11.26 9.32 -11.70
CA SER A 145 -12.51 8.65 -12.09
C SER A 145 -12.46 7.22 -11.55
N LYS A 146 -13.62 6.67 -11.15
CA LYS A 146 -13.69 5.32 -10.60
C LYS A 146 -13.08 4.37 -11.64
N HIS A 147 -11.95 3.76 -11.31
CA HIS A 147 -11.37 2.66 -12.10
C HIS A 147 -12.47 1.62 -12.39
N ALA A 148 -12.29 0.86 -13.48
CA ALA A 148 -13.11 -0.29 -13.84
C ALA A 148 -13.52 -1.01 -12.55
N ARG A 149 -14.83 -1.03 -12.28
CA ARG A 149 -15.37 -1.61 -11.04
C ARG A 149 -14.80 -3.02 -10.95
N VAL A 150 -13.90 -3.25 -9.99
CA VAL A 150 -13.63 -4.62 -9.53
C VAL A 150 -15.00 -5.22 -9.24
N PRO A 151 -15.33 -6.41 -9.77
CA PRO A 151 -16.62 -7.03 -9.50
C PRO A 151 -16.89 -6.98 -8.00
N SER A 152 -18.02 -6.39 -7.61
CA SER A 152 -18.37 -6.26 -6.20
C SER A 152 -18.69 -7.61 -5.56
N VAL A 153 -18.92 -8.63 -6.40
CA VAL A 153 -19.22 -10.00 -6.03
C VAL A 153 -18.47 -10.92 -7.00
N TRP A 154 -17.79 -11.92 -6.46
CA TRP A 154 -17.11 -12.96 -7.24
C TRP A 154 -18.11 -14.03 -7.67
N ASP A 155 -17.92 -14.61 -8.85
CA ASP A 155 -18.68 -15.79 -9.27
C ASP A 155 -18.37 -16.94 -8.29
N PRO A 156 -19.38 -17.61 -7.72
CA PRO A 156 -19.17 -18.78 -6.87
C PRO A 156 -18.30 -19.87 -7.51
N ALA A 157 -18.37 -20.05 -8.83
CA ALA A 157 -17.53 -21.00 -9.56
C ALA A 157 -16.05 -20.57 -9.57
N ASP A 158 -15.77 -19.27 -9.63
CA ASP A 158 -14.39 -18.75 -9.54
C ASP A 158 -13.82 -18.98 -8.14
N VAL A 159 -14.62 -18.73 -7.10
CA VAL A 159 -14.22 -18.99 -5.71
C VAL A 159 -13.94 -20.47 -5.50
N ALA A 160 -14.80 -21.36 -6.00
CA ALA A 160 -14.59 -22.80 -5.93
C ALA A 160 -13.27 -23.20 -6.61
N ARG A 161 -13.02 -22.71 -7.84
CA ARG A 161 -11.76 -22.98 -8.56
C ARG A 161 -10.52 -22.50 -7.80
N ILE A 162 -10.60 -21.36 -7.12
CA ILE A 162 -9.50 -20.86 -6.28
C ILE A 162 -9.26 -21.79 -5.10
N LEU A 163 -10.31 -22.19 -4.40
CA LEU A 163 -10.21 -23.08 -3.23
C LEU A 163 -9.71 -24.48 -3.62
N ASP A 164 -10.18 -25.03 -4.73
CA ASP A 164 -9.79 -26.34 -5.26
C ASP A 164 -8.33 -26.38 -5.74
N ALA A 165 -7.76 -25.24 -6.13
CA ALA A 165 -6.37 -25.13 -6.55
C ALA A 165 -5.37 -25.14 -5.37
N ILE A 166 -5.83 -25.04 -4.13
CA ILE A 166 -4.96 -24.99 -2.95
C ILE A 166 -4.58 -26.41 -2.52
N ASP A 167 -3.30 -26.74 -2.59
CA ASP A 167 -2.78 -28.01 -2.08
C ASP A 167 -2.80 -28.05 -0.54
N GLN A 168 -3.83 -28.67 0.03
CA GLN A 168 -3.96 -28.85 1.49
C GLN A 168 -3.10 -30.00 2.05
N GLY A 169 -2.27 -30.65 1.23
CA GLY A 169 -1.33 -31.68 1.65
C GLY A 169 -0.21 -31.17 2.56
N ASN A 170 0.05 -29.86 2.54
CA ASN A 170 1.09 -29.22 3.33
C ASN A 170 0.54 -28.17 4.33
N PRO A 171 1.29 -27.82 5.39
CA PRO A 171 0.91 -26.81 6.39
C PRO A 171 0.50 -25.46 5.80
N SER A 172 1.26 -24.93 4.83
CA SER A 172 1.00 -23.64 4.21
C SER A 172 -0.31 -23.64 3.43
N GLY A 173 -0.61 -24.72 2.69
CA GLY A 173 -1.86 -24.83 1.95
C GLY A 173 -3.09 -24.96 2.83
N LYS A 174 -2.99 -25.65 3.98
CA LYS A 174 -4.07 -25.64 4.99
C LYS A 174 -4.34 -24.24 5.52
N ARG A 175 -3.28 -23.47 5.78
CA ARG A 175 -3.37 -22.06 6.20
C ARG A 175 -4.03 -21.20 5.12
N ASP A 176 -3.56 -21.32 3.89
CA ASP A 176 -4.03 -20.51 2.78
C ASP A 176 -5.50 -20.84 2.47
N TYR A 177 -5.89 -22.11 2.53
CA TYR A 177 -7.29 -22.55 2.43
C TYR A 177 -8.17 -21.95 3.53
N ALA A 178 -7.72 -22.00 4.79
CA ALA A 178 -8.41 -21.38 5.93
C ALA A 178 -8.58 -19.86 5.76
N ILE A 179 -7.53 -19.15 5.37
CA ILE A 179 -7.54 -17.69 5.15
C ILE A 179 -8.47 -17.32 4.00
N ILE A 180 -8.36 -18.01 2.85
CA ILE A 180 -9.18 -17.69 1.67
C ILE A 180 -10.66 -18.03 1.94
N THR A 181 -10.94 -19.09 2.69
CA THR A 181 -12.31 -19.42 3.13
C THR A 181 -12.88 -18.31 4.02
N LEU A 182 -12.12 -17.79 5.00
CA LEU A 182 -12.54 -16.65 5.82
C LEU A 182 -12.86 -15.40 4.96
N VAL A 183 -11.99 -15.08 4.00
CA VAL A 183 -12.17 -13.90 3.13
C VAL A 183 -13.39 -14.04 2.24
N THR A 184 -13.56 -15.20 1.60
CA THR A 184 -14.60 -15.40 0.58
C THR A 184 -15.98 -15.65 1.19
N ARG A 185 -16.04 -16.29 2.36
CA ARG A 185 -17.31 -16.66 3.03
C ARG A 185 -17.81 -15.58 3.98
N LEU A 186 -16.92 -14.88 4.67
CA LEU A 186 -17.28 -13.87 5.67
C LEU A 186 -16.95 -12.43 5.25
N GLY A 187 -16.33 -12.23 4.07
CA GLY A 187 -16.02 -10.90 3.54
C GLY A 187 -14.96 -10.14 4.36
N LEU A 188 -14.12 -10.87 5.09
CA LEU A 188 -13.11 -10.26 5.95
C LEU A 188 -11.97 -9.64 5.13
N ARG A 189 -11.47 -8.49 5.59
CA ARG A 189 -10.26 -7.89 5.00
C ARG A 189 -9.05 -8.71 5.42
N SER A 190 -8.05 -8.81 4.54
CA SER A 190 -6.83 -9.57 4.82
C SER A 190 -6.11 -9.14 6.11
N ILE A 191 -6.10 -7.84 6.44
CA ILE A 191 -5.50 -7.34 7.68
C ILE A 191 -6.29 -7.76 8.94
N ASP A 192 -7.60 -7.91 8.82
CA ASP A 192 -8.46 -8.34 9.92
C ASP A 192 -8.29 -9.86 10.15
N VAL A 193 -8.18 -10.65 9.06
CA VAL A 193 -7.84 -12.08 9.15
C VAL A 193 -6.45 -12.29 9.74
N LYS A 194 -5.46 -11.47 9.35
CA LYS A 194 -4.10 -11.58 9.89
C LYS A 194 -4.06 -11.44 11.42
N ARG A 195 -4.92 -10.59 11.99
CA ARG A 195 -4.96 -10.24 13.42
C ARG A 195 -6.01 -11.02 14.20
N LEU A 196 -6.60 -12.04 13.59
CA LEU A 196 -7.63 -12.84 14.21
C LEU A 196 -6.97 -13.83 15.16
N GLU A 197 -7.43 -13.86 16.41
CA GLU A 197 -6.89 -14.73 17.45
C GLU A 197 -7.79 -15.95 17.66
N LEU A 198 -7.26 -17.02 18.26
CA LEU A 198 -8.07 -18.22 18.54
C LEU A 198 -9.25 -17.93 19.50
N ASP A 199 -9.08 -16.99 20.41
CA ASP A 199 -10.10 -16.58 21.39
C ASP A 199 -11.23 -15.74 20.78
N ASP A 200 -11.08 -15.29 19.52
CA ASP A 200 -12.15 -14.61 18.79
C ASP A 200 -13.26 -15.58 18.34
N PHE A 201 -13.01 -16.89 18.38
CA PHE A 201 -13.94 -17.95 17.98
C PHE A 201 -14.74 -18.46 19.17
N ASP A 202 -16.04 -18.13 19.19
CA ASP A 202 -17.02 -18.75 20.09
C ASP A 202 -17.55 -20.02 19.42
N TRP A 203 -16.84 -21.14 19.63
CA TRP A 203 -17.20 -22.44 19.07
C TRP A 203 -18.57 -22.95 19.56
N PRO A 204 -18.91 -22.91 20.87
CA PRO A 204 -20.23 -23.34 21.34
C PRO A 204 -21.36 -22.49 20.77
N GLY A 205 -21.15 -21.17 20.66
CA GLY A 205 -22.15 -20.25 20.12
C GLY A 205 -22.19 -20.13 18.61
N ASN A 206 -21.25 -20.75 17.88
CA ASN A 206 -21.02 -20.59 16.44
C ASN A 206 -20.88 -19.12 16.01
N ARG A 207 -20.04 -18.35 16.71
CA ARG A 207 -19.81 -16.92 16.40
C ARG A 207 -18.33 -16.63 16.24
N LEU A 208 -18.04 -15.63 15.42
CA LEU A 208 -16.73 -15.04 15.26
C LEU A 208 -16.79 -13.56 15.63
N TRP A 209 -15.95 -13.13 16.56
CA TRP A 209 -15.77 -11.72 16.88
C TRP A 209 -14.61 -11.15 16.08
N VAL A 210 -14.79 -9.99 15.46
CA VAL A 210 -13.70 -9.34 14.71
C VAL A 210 -13.65 -7.87 15.08
N ARG A 211 -12.48 -7.41 15.52
CA ARG A 211 -12.20 -5.97 15.64
C ARG A 211 -11.59 -5.47 14.34
N GLN A 212 -12.38 -4.75 13.55
CA GLN A 212 -11.94 -4.23 12.26
C GLN A 212 -10.80 -3.22 12.44
N THR A 213 -9.63 -3.52 11.88
CA THR A 213 -8.41 -2.71 12.02
C THR A 213 -8.57 -1.32 11.42
N LYS A 214 -9.31 -1.20 10.32
CA LYS A 214 -9.45 0.08 9.60
C LYS A 214 -10.43 1.04 10.27
N THR A 215 -11.52 0.52 10.84
CA THR A 215 -12.63 1.33 11.36
C THR A 215 -12.65 1.36 12.88
N GLY A 216 -12.02 0.39 13.55
CA GLY A 216 -12.04 0.20 15.00
C GLY A 216 -13.30 -0.50 15.51
N HIS A 217 -14.31 -0.73 14.65
CA HIS A 217 -15.57 -1.36 15.05
C HIS A 217 -15.39 -2.84 15.36
N ARG A 218 -16.01 -3.29 16.45
CA ARG A 218 -16.17 -4.71 16.75
C ARG A 218 -17.45 -5.21 16.07
N ILE A 219 -17.33 -6.27 15.28
CA ILE A 219 -18.44 -6.94 14.62
C ILE A 219 -18.54 -8.40 15.08
N GLN A 220 -19.75 -8.94 15.03
CA GLN A 220 -20.02 -10.35 15.24
C GLN A 220 -20.47 -10.95 13.92
N LEU A 221 -19.86 -12.07 13.53
CA LEU A 221 -20.18 -12.82 12.33
C LEU A 221 -20.60 -14.25 12.69
N PRO A 222 -21.47 -14.90 11.90
CA PRO A 222 -21.75 -16.32 12.08
C PRO A 222 -20.49 -17.13 11.74
N LEU A 223 -20.13 -18.09 12.60
CA LEU A 223 -19.11 -19.08 12.27
C LEU A 223 -19.76 -20.17 11.42
N LEU A 224 -19.66 -20.02 10.09
CA LEU A 224 -20.21 -21.00 9.15
C LEU A 224 -19.48 -22.34 9.29
N LYS A 225 -20.19 -23.45 9.05
CA LYS A 225 -19.65 -24.80 9.24
C LYS A 225 -18.40 -25.07 8.41
N ASP A 226 -18.41 -24.69 7.14
CA ASP A 226 -17.28 -24.80 6.21
C ASP A 226 -16.06 -23.98 6.67
N VAL A 227 -16.29 -22.75 7.13
CA VAL A 227 -15.25 -21.90 7.74
C VAL A 227 -14.67 -22.60 8.99
N GLY A 228 -15.52 -23.05 9.91
CA GLY A 228 -15.09 -23.72 11.14
C GLY A 228 -14.23 -24.96 10.85
N TRP A 229 -14.64 -25.81 9.90
CA TRP A 229 -13.85 -26.97 9.51
C TRP A 229 -12.50 -26.60 8.89
N ALA A 230 -12.45 -25.57 8.03
CA ALA A 230 -11.20 -25.10 7.44
C ALA A 230 -10.23 -24.63 8.54
N ILE A 231 -10.73 -23.88 9.53
CA ILE A 231 -9.93 -23.42 10.66
C ILE A 231 -9.47 -24.58 11.54
N ILE A 232 -10.35 -25.51 11.89
CA ILE A 232 -10.00 -26.69 12.71
C ILE A 232 -8.93 -27.54 12.01
N ASN A 233 -9.08 -27.78 10.71
CA ASN A 233 -8.11 -28.55 9.92
C ASN A 233 -6.73 -27.89 9.96
N TYR A 234 -6.69 -26.57 9.79
CA TYR A 234 -5.45 -25.82 9.90
C TYR A 234 -4.85 -25.89 11.32
N ILE A 235 -5.62 -25.58 12.37
CA ILE A 235 -5.14 -25.60 13.77
C ILE A 235 -4.59 -26.97 14.15
N ARG A 236 -5.25 -28.06 13.75
CA ARG A 236 -4.85 -29.42 14.13
C ARG A 236 -3.73 -30.01 13.30
N HIS A 237 -3.64 -29.66 12.01
CA HIS A 237 -2.84 -30.40 11.04
C HIS A 237 -1.91 -29.53 10.19
N GLY A 238 -1.87 -28.22 10.39
CA GLY A 238 -1.02 -27.30 9.64
C GLY A 238 -0.38 -26.19 10.49
N ARG A 239 -0.94 -25.85 11.65
CA ARG A 239 -0.39 -24.81 12.52
C ARG A 239 0.83 -25.36 13.29
N PRO A 240 2.00 -24.68 13.26
CA PRO A 240 3.12 -25.06 14.11
C PRO A 240 2.80 -24.84 15.59
N SER A 241 3.45 -25.60 16.47
CA SER A 241 3.37 -25.40 17.91
C SER A 241 4.09 -24.11 18.29
N THR A 242 3.33 -23.03 18.44
CA THR A 242 3.84 -21.68 18.77
C THR A 242 2.95 -21.00 19.79
N ASP A 243 3.54 -20.18 20.66
CA ASP A 243 2.85 -19.39 21.70
C ASP A 243 2.07 -18.18 21.16
N LEU A 244 2.22 -17.86 19.87
CA LEU A 244 1.40 -16.83 19.22
C LEU A 244 -0.08 -17.22 19.30
N SER A 245 -1.01 -16.27 19.48
CA SER A 245 -2.46 -16.52 19.45
C SER A 245 -3.06 -16.31 18.05
N ASP A 246 -2.34 -15.65 17.15
CA ASP A 246 -2.80 -15.34 15.79
C ASP A 246 -3.04 -16.60 14.94
N ILE A 247 -4.10 -16.55 14.13
CA ILE A 247 -4.52 -17.64 13.24
C ILE A 247 -3.63 -17.79 12.00
N SER A 248 -2.78 -16.81 11.69
CA SER A 248 -1.92 -16.83 10.49
C SER A 248 -0.48 -17.31 10.75
N ALA A 249 -0.18 -17.73 11.98
CA ALA A 249 1.17 -18.09 12.42
C ALA A 249 1.82 -19.17 11.54
N HIS A 250 3.04 -18.95 11.05
CA HIS A 250 3.80 -19.95 10.30
C HIS A 250 5.28 -19.84 10.64
N GLU A 251 6.00 -20.94 10.42
CA GLU A 251 7.38 -21.21 10.85
C GLU A 251 8.41 -20.09 10.53
N THR A 252 8.15 -19.25 9.52
CA THR A 252 9.04 -18.16 9.08
C THR A 252 9.03 -16.90 9.97
N GLU A 253 8.16 -16.77 10.97
CA GLU A 253 8.17 -15.62 11.91
C GLU A 253 9.02 -15.87 13.17
N LEU A 254 9.69 -17.03 13.28
CA LEU A 254 10.52 -17.45 14.42
C LEU A 254 12.04 -17.42 14.17
N ALA A 255 12.53 -16.71 13.13
CA ALA A 255 13.95 -16.54 12.83
C ALA A 255 14.35 -15.06 12.68
#